data_AF-A0A7J7JRI7-F1
#
_entry.id   AF-A0A7J7JRI7-F1
#
_cell.length_a   1.000
_cell.length_b   1.000
_cell.length_c   1.000
_cell.angle_alpha   90.00
_cell.angle_beta   90.00
_cell.angle_gamma   90.00
#
_symmetry.space_group_name_H-M   'P 1'
#
loop_
_entity.id
_entity.type
_entity.pdbx_description
1 polymer ?
#
loop_
_entity_poly.entity_id
_entity_poly.type
_entity_poly.pdbx_seq_one_letter_code
_entity_poly.pdbx_strand_id
1 'polypeptide(L)'
;MDTTILFCEVCLKYISKENQHCYQCGSCTTKHGPQYHHCETCKRCVKPSRVHCLQCNQCEMESHTCHSTETKQAGILLKRKQMSKRKHSYNTAGHKKESWNVKKRHKT
;
A
#
# COMPACT_ATOMS: atom_id res chain seq x y z
N MET A 1 -26.49 2.72 -8.72
CA MET A 1 -25.06 2.96 -8.43
C MET A 1 -24.51 1.69 -7.77
N ASP A 2 -24.10 0.73 -8.59
CA ASP A 2 -23.70 -0.60 -8.17
C ASP A 2 -22.42 -0.57 -7.32
N THR A 3 -22.60 -0.67 -6.00
CA THR A 3 -21.49 -0.82 -5.06
C THR A 3 -21.07 -2.28 -5.05
N THR A 4 -20.33 -2.73 -6.08
CA THR A 4 -19.83 -4.10 -6.11
C THR A 4 -18.81 -4.29 -4.97
N ILE A 5 -19.18 -5.09 -3.98
CA ILE A 5 -18.32 -5.49 -2.87
C ILE A 5 -17.64 -6.82 -3.18
N LEU A 6 -16.36 -6.93 -2.87
CA LEU A 6 -15.56 -8.15 -2.97
C LEU A 6 -15.01 -8.52 -1.59
N PHE A 7 -14.89 -9.80 -1.29
CA PHE A 7 -14.19 -10.25 -0.09
C PHE A 7 -12.69 -10.37 -0.39
N CYS A 8 -11.86 -9.68 0.39
CA CYS A 8 -10.42 -9.85 0.31
C CYS A 8 -9.98 -10.94 1.28
N GLU A 9 -9.46 -12.05 0.76
CA GLU A 9 -8.98 -13.17 1.57
C GLU A 9 -7.74 -12.83 2.40
N VAL A 10 -6.86 -11.96 1.88
CA VAL A 10 -5.62 -11.56 2.59
C VAL A 10 -5.93 -10.73 3.84
N CYS A 11 -6.91 -9.82 3.73
CA CYS A 11 -7.29 -8.93 4.84
C CYS A 11 -8.53 -9.40 5.60
N LEU A 12 -9.18 -10.48 5.14
CA LEU A 12 -10.41 -11.05 5.68
C LEU A 12 -11.52 -10.01 5.88
N LYS A 13 -11.74 -9.15 4.88
CA LYS A 13 -12.75 -8.08 4.94
C LYS A 13 -13.39 -7.82 3.58
N TYR A 14 -14.62 -7.32 3.58
CA TYR A 14 -15.29 -6.81 2.38
C TYR A 14 -14.69 -5.46 1.96
N ILE A 15 -14.42 -5.32 0.69
CA ILE A 15 -13.82 -4.16 0.04
C ILE A 15 -14.64 -3.76 -1.18
N SER A 16 -14.57 -2.49 -1.59
CA SER A 16 -15.12 -2.08 -2.89
C SER A 16 -14.28 -2.69 -4.02
N LYS A 17 -14.91 -3.07 -5.13
CA LYS A 17 -14.23 -3.50 -6.37
C LYS A 17 -13.21 -2.46 -6.85
N GLU A 18 -13.48 -1.19 -6.60
CA GLU A 18 -12.60 -0.08 -6.95
C GLU A 18 -11.37 0.04 -6.03
N ASN A 19 -11.36 -0.62 -4.87
CA ASN A 19 -10.30 -0.49 -3.86
C ASN A 19 -9.72 -1.86 -3.48
N GLN A 20 -9.13 -2.51 -4.48
CA GLN A 20 -8.51 -3.82 -4.35
C GLN A 20 -7.31 -3.81 -3.38
N HIS A 21 -6.96 -5.01 -2.92
CA HIS A 21 -5.78 -5.23 -2.10
C HIS A 21 -4.51 -4.83 -2.87
N CYS A 22 -3.70 -3.94 -2.29
CA CYS A 22 -2.38 -3.65 -2.84
C CYS A 22 -1.37 -4.64 -2.25
N TYR A 23 -0.92 -5.59 -3.06
CA TYR A 23 0.07 -6.60 -2.62
C TYR A 23 1.41 -5.98 -2.21
N GLN A 24 1.82 -4.87 -2.83
CA GLN A 24 3.05 -4.16 -2.48
C GLN A 24 2.96 -3.47 -1.11
N CYS A 25 1.76 -3.02 -0.71
CA CYS A 25 1.53 -2.42 0.61
C CYS A 25 0.95 -3.40 1.64
N GLY A 26 0.60 -4.63 1.24
CA GLY A 26 -0.05 -5.62 2.10
C GLY A 26 -1.38 -5.17 2.69
N SER A 27 -2.10 -4.24 2.04
CA SER A 27 -3.34 -3.68 2.60
C SER A 27 -4.36 -3.32 1.53
N CYS A 28 -5.65 -3.52 1.83
CA CYS A 28 -6.73 -2.93 1.04
C CYS A 28 -6.93 -1.47 1.42
N THR A 29 -7.07 -0.64 0.40
CA THR A 29 -7.25 0.81 0.51
C THR A 29 -8.64 1.17 1.07
N THR A 30 -8.85 2.46 1.35
CA THR A 30 -9.95 3.02 2.15
C THR A 30 -11.35 2.59 1.70
N LYS A 31 -12.30 2.56 2.64
CA LYS A 31 -13.68 2.04 2.48
C LYS A 31 -14.48 2.71 1.35
N HIS A 32 -14.22 3.98 1.04
CA HIS A 32 -14.94 4.75 0.03
C HIS A 32 -13.97 5.70 -0.71
N GLY A 33 -14.02 5.72 -2.04
CA GLY A 33 -13.22 6.61 -2.89
C GLY A 33 -12.67 5.93 -4.15
N PRO A 34 -12.14 6.72 -5.11
CA PRO A 34 -11.64 6.22 -6.38
C PRO A 34 -10.40 5.33 -6.21
N GLN A 35 -10.16 4.44 -7.17
CA GLN A 35 -9.08 3.44 -7.13
C GLN A 35 -7.70 4.05 -6.95
N TYR A 36 -7.06 3.75 -5.82
CA TYR A 36 -5.67 4.14 -5.59
C TYR A 36 -4.74 3.17 -6.35
N HIS A 37 -3.68 3.70 -6.95
CA HIS A 37 -2.61 2.90 -7.54
C HIS A 37 -1.36 2.96 -6.66
N HIS A 38 -0.51 1.91 -6.72
CA HIS A 38 0.76 1.92 -6.02
C HIS A 38 1.81 2.69 -6.83
N CYS A 39 2.47 3.66 -6.21
CA CYS A 39 3.66 4.28 -6.78
C CYS A 39 4.89 3.53 -6.28
N GLU A 40 5.62 2.88 -7.18
CA GLU A 40 6.82 2.08 -6.86
C GLU A 40 7.94 2.93 -6.28
N THR A 41 8.16 4.14 -6.82
CA THR A 41 9.20 5.06 -6.35
C THR A 41 8.92 5.57 -4.94
N CYS A 42 7.66 5.92 -4.64
CA CYS A 42 7.26 6.39 -3.32
C CYS A 42 6.90 5.24 -2.34
N LYS A 43 6.85 4.00 -2.82
CA LYS A 43 6.46 2.79 -2.06
C LYS A 43 5.13 2.94 -1.31
N ARG A 44 4.16 3.63 -1.92
CA ARG A 44 2.85 3.88 -1.30
C ARG A 44 1.74 3.97 -2.33
N CYS A 45 0.52 3.63 -1.92
CA CYS A 45 -0.68 3.88 -2.70
C CYS A 45 -1.00 5.38 -2.74
N VAL A 46 -1.31 5.90 -3.93
CA VAL A 46 -1.68 7.29 -4.17
C VAL A 46 -3.01 7.38 -4.92
N LYS A 47 -3.68 8.53 -4.82
CA LYS A 47 -4.93 8.80 -5.51
C LYS A 47 -4.72 8.71 -7.03
N PRO A 48 -5.73 8.31 -7.82
CA PRO A 48 -5.58 8.19 -9.26
C PRO A 48 -5.25 9.53 -9.95
N SER A 49 -5.65 10.66 -9.37
CA SER A 49 -5.29 12.00 -9.87
C SER A 49 -3.84 12.42 -9.56
N ARG A 50 -3.03 11.57 -8.92
CA ARG A 50 -1.64 11.88 -8.60
C ARG A 50 -0.69 11.00 -9.40
N VAL A 51 0.26 11.63 -10.09
CA VAL A 51 1.33 10.98 -10.85
C VAL A 51 2.67 11.22 -10.16
N HIS A 52 3.59 10.27 -10.26
CA HIS A 52 4.93 10.46 -9.70
C HIS A 52 5.72 11.45 -10.56
N CYS A 53 6.09 12.59 -9.99
CA CYS A 53 6.97 13.53 -10.65
C CYS A 53 8.43 13.23 -10.31
N LEU A 54 9.25 12.97 -11.32
CA LEU A 54 10.68 12.72 -11.15
C LEU A 54 11.45 13.98 -10.75
N GLN A 55 11.03 15.16 -11.20
CA GLN A 55 11.69 16.42 -10.84
C GLN A 55 11.47 16.76 -9.36
N CYS A 56 10.27 16.51 -8.84
CA CYS A 56 9.94 16.75 -7.43
C CYS A 56 10.19 15.54 -6.52
N ASN A 57 10.49 14.36 -7.09
CA ASN A 57 10.58 13.07 -6.39
C ASN A 57 9.37 12.76 -5.50
N GLN A 58 8.17 13.22 -5.89
CA GLN A 58 6.95 13.03 -5.12
C GLN A 58 5.72 12.92 -6.03
N CYS A 59 4.68 12.25 -5.53
CA CYS A 59 3.42 12.09 -6.26
C CYS A 59 2.56 13.35 -6.18
N GLU A 60 2.38 14.03 -7.31
CA GLU A 60 1.65 15.28 -7.45
C GLU A 60 0.53 15.21 -8.46
N MET A 61 -0.32 16.22 -8.49
CA MET A 61 -1.36 16.33 -9.52
C MET A 61 -0.72 16.42 -10.90
N GLU A 62 -1.40 15.91 -11.92
CA GLU A 62 -0.90 15.90 -13.30
C GLU A 62 -0.50 17.31 -13.80
N SER A 63 -1.25 18.35 -13.43
CA SER A 63 -1.02 19.74 -13.83
C SER A 63 -0.16 20.57 -12.87
N HIS A 64 0.67 19.93 -12.03
CA HIS A 64 1.55 20.67 -11.12
C HIS A 64 2.71 21.35 -11.85
N THR A 65 3.12 22.51 -11.36
CA THR A 65 4.35 23.17 -11.78
C THR A 65 5.52 22.69 -10.91
N CYS A 66 6.57 22.17 -11.57
CA CYS A 66 7.79 21.79 -10.87
C CYS A 66 8.55 23.05 -10.46
N HIS A 67 8.73 23.26 -9.16
CA HIS A 67 9.66 24.27 -8.67
C HIS A 67 11.07 23.67 -8.79
N SER A 68 11.80 24.08 -9.84
CA SER A 68 13.20 23.72 -10.05
C SER A 68 14.02 24.06 -8.81
N THR A 69 14.93 23.15 -8.47
CA THR A 69 15.70 23.11 -7.23
C THR A 69 16.73 24.23 -7.13
N GLU A 70 16.30 25.42 -6.71
CA GLU A 70 17.17 26.33 -5.96
C GLU A 70 17.07 25.87 -4.50
N THR A 71 18.01 25.01 -4.09
CA THR A 71 18.33 24.61 -2.71
C THR A 71 17.19 24.79 -1.69
N LYS A 72 16.33 23.78 -1.54
CA LYS A 72 15.68 23.56 -0.24
C LYS A 72 16.78 23.08 0.72
N GLN A 73 17.49 24.04 1.30
CA GLN A 73 18.37 23.81 2.45
C GLN A 73 17.65 22.89 3.41
N ALA A 74 18.38 21.88 3.87
CA ALA A 74 17.92 20.83 4.75
C ALA A 74 17.41 21.44 6.07
N GLY A 75 16.16 21.89 6.07
CA GLY A 75 15.37 22.05 7.27
C GLY A 75 15.02 20.67 7.76
N ILE A 76 15.96 20.02 8.46
CA ILE A 76 15.68 18.87 9.31
C ILE A 76 14.80 19.39 10.45
N LEU A 77 13.51 19.61 10.18
CA LEU A 77 12.51 19.59 11.22
C LEU A 77 12.20 18.11 11.44
N LEU A 78 12.85 17.50 12.42
CA LEU A 78 12.39 16.26 13.04
C LEU A 78 11.00 16.52 13.64
N LYS A 79 9.96 16.60 12.80
CA LYS A 79 8.59 16.37 13.25
C LYS A 79 8.53 14.88 13.57
N ARG A 80 8.85 14.54 14.83
CA ARG A 80 8.40 13.30 15.47
C ARG A 80 6.88 13.25 15.31
N LYS A 81 6.40 12.74 14.16
CA LYS A 81 5.09 12.12 14.11
C LYS A 81 5.24 10.93 15.02
N GLN A 82 4.72 11.05 16.24
CA GLN A 82 4.37 9.87 17.00
C GLN A 82 3.56 9.03 16.05
N MET A 83 4.15 7.92 15.60
CA MET A 83 3.43 6.85 14.94
C MET A 83 2.39 6.45 15.97
N SER A 84 1.18 7.00 15.87
CA SER A 84 0.03 6.38 16.48
C SER A 84 0.06 4.98 15.91
N LYS A 85 0.49 4.03 16.74
CA LYS A 85 0.27 2.62 16.50
C LYS A 85 -1.24 2.49 16.45
N ARG A 86 -1.86 2.82 15.31
CA ARG A 86 -3.12 2.22 14.93
C ARG A 86 -2.76 0.75 14.83
N LYS A 87 -2.96 0.06 15.95
CA LYS A 87 -3.14 -1.38 15.98
C LYS A 87 -4.32 -1.63 15.05
N HIS A 88 -4.06 -1.77 13.75
CA HIS A 88 -4.85 -2.70 12.99
C HIS A 88 -4.49 -4.04 13.59
N SER A 89 -5.33 -4.46 14.54
CA SER A 89 -5.37 -5.82 15.03
C SER A 89 -5.76 -6.67 13.82
N TYR A 90 -4.79 -7.06 13.02
CA TYR A 90 -4.93 -8.32 12.32
C TYR A 90 -4.95 -9.36 13.44
N ASN A 91 -6.05 -10.09 13.58
CA ASN A 91 -6.01 -11.33 14.33
C ASN A 91 -5.10 -12.27 13.55
N THR A 92 -3.82 -12.38 13.92
CA THR A 92 -3.01 -13.55 13.57
C THR A 92 -3.51 -14.71 14.41
N ALA A 93 -4.63 -15.31 13.99
CA ALA A 93 -4.95 -16.67 14.36
C ALA A 93 -4.14 -17.61 13.45
N GLY A 94 -3.01 -18.11 13.98
CA GLY A 94 -2.46 -19.41 13.60
C GLY A 94 -1.67 -19.50 12.29
N HIS A 95 -0.46 -18.94 12.23
CA HIS A 95 0.58 -19.48 11.34
C HIS A 95 1.35 -20.58 12.09
N LYS A 96 0.83 -21.81 12.07
CA LYS A 96 1.61 -22.99 12.43
C LYS A 96 2.61 -23.22 11.30
N LYS A 97 3.90 -23.05 11.58
CA LYS A 97 4.97 -23.35 10.63
C LYS A 97 5.07 -24.87 10.52
N GLU A 98 4.39 -25.47 9.56
CA GLU A 98 4.62 -26.86 9.20
C GLU A 98 5.69 -26.91 8.11
N SER A 99 6.90 -27.27 8.54
CA SER A 99 8.02 -27.59 7.66
C SER A 99 7.62 -28.72 6.71
N TRP A 100 7.57 -28.43 5.41
CA TRP A 100 7.30 -29.43 4.39
C TRP A 100 8.51 -30.36 4.27
N ASN A 101 8.44 -31.53 4.90
CA ASN A 101 9.45 -32.58 4.80
C ASN A 101 9.17 -33.40 3.53
N VAL A 102 9.87 -33.08 2.44
CA VAL A 102 9.79 -33.83 1.18
C VAL A 102 10.53 -35.15 1.32
N LYS A 103 9.85 -36.18 1.81
CA LYS A 103 10.35 -37.56 1.73
C LYS A 103 10.27 -38.03 0.27
N LYS A 104 11.41 -38.06 -0.39
CA LYS A 104 11.58 -38.67 -1.72
C LYS A 104 11.23 -40.17 -1.63
N ARG A 105 10.32 -40.59 -2.50
CA ARG A 105 10.06 -42.00 -2.83
C ARG A 105 11.31 -42.59 -3.45
N HIS A 106 11.86 -43.65 -2.87
CA HIS A 106 12.70 -44.59 -3.60
C HIS A 106 11.98 -45.94 -3.63
N LYS A 107 11.77 -46.37 -4.86
CA LYS A 107 11.16 -47.61 -5.32
C LYS A 107 12.29 -48.63 -5.43
N THR A 108 12.17 -49.74 -4.73
CA THR A 108 12.84 -51.02 -5.03
C THR A 108 11.92 -52.11 -4.53
#